data_AF-A0A1W1D8N7-F1
#
_entry.id   AF-A0A1W1D8N7-F1
#
_cell.length_a   1.000
_cell.length_b   1.000
_cell.length_c   1.000
_cell.angle_alpha   90.00
_cell.angle_beta   90.00
_cell.angle_gamma   90.00
#
_symmetry.space_group_name_H-M   'P 1'
#
loop_
_entity.id
_entity.type
_entity.pdbx_description
1 polymer ?
#
loop_
_entity_poly.entity_id
_entity_poly.type
_entity_poly.pdbx_seq_one_letter_code
_entity_poly.pdbx_strand_id
1 'polypeptide(L)' 'MVRRLRQHNGEIQGGAKYTRANSPCELVYQEKSEDRASASKREYEIKKMDKNTKLLLIKSV' A
#
# COMPACT_ATOMS: atom_id res chain seq x y z
N MET A 1 -5.03 -6.94 6.87
CA MET A 1 -4.69 -5.55 6.51
C MET A 1 -5.15 -4.51 7.53
N VAL A 2 -6.29 -4.70 8.22
CA VAL A 2 -6.86 -3.73 9.19
C VAL A 2 -5.85 -3.21 10.22
N ARG A 3 -5.05 -4.09 10.83
CA ARG A 3 -4.01 -3.70 11.80
C ARG A 3 -2.96 -2.75 11.19
N ARG A 4 -2.53 -2.99 9.95
CA ARG A 4 -1.49 -2.22 9.26
C ARG A 4 -1.95 -0.81 8.94
N LEU A 5 -3.22 -0.66 8.53
CA LEU A 5 -3.84 0.64 8.26
C LEU A 5 -3.94 1.49 9.54
N ARG A 6 -4.45 0.89 10.63
CA ARG A 6 -4.52 1.53 11.95
C ARG A 6 -3.14 1.98 12.46
N GLN A 7 -2.10 1.17 12.21
CA GLN A 7 -0.72 1.55 12.51
C GLN A 7 -0.22 2.73 11.66
N HIS A 8 -0.58 2.77 10.37
CA HIS A 8 -0.18 3.85 9.48
C HIS A 8 -0.90 5.16 9.79
N ASN A 9 -2.17 5.09 10.21
CA ASN A 9 -2.99 6.23 10.64
C ASN A 9 -2.66 6.72 12.07
N GLY A 10 -1.69 6.11 12.74
CA GLY A 10 -1.26 6.52 14.07
C GLY A 10 -2.17 6.07 15.22
N GLU A 11 -3.20 5.25 14.96
CA GLU A 11 -4.07 4.70 16.01
C GLU A 11 -3.34 3.66 16.89
N ILE A 12 -2.36 2.95 16.32
CA ILE A 12 -1.60 1.90 16.99
C ILE A 12 -0.11 2.08 16.68
N GLN A 13 0.77 1.76 17.63
CA GLN A 13 2.22 1.79 17.39
C GLN A 13 2.68 0.78 16.33
N GLY A 14 3.74 1.13 15.60
CA GLY A 14 4.35 0.31 14.54
C GLY A 14 4.15 0.83 13.11
N GLY A 15 3.61 2.05 12.93
CA GLY A 15 3.54 2.78 11.67
C GLY A 15 4.90 3.04 11.02
N ALA A 16 4.96 3.15 9.69
CA ALA A 16 6.16 3.62 9.00
C ALA A 16 6.40 5.11 9.27
N LYS A 17 7.67 5.55 9.27
CA LYS A 17 8.04 6.96 9.50
C LYS A 17 7.34 7.92 8.53
N TYR A 18 7.28 7.53 7.25
CA TYR A 18 6.64 8.33 6.21
C TYR A 18 5.14 8.51 6.44
N THR A 19 4.42 7.41 6.73
CA THR A 19 2.96 7.47 6.93
C THR A 19 2.58 8.21 8.21
N ARG A 20 3.44 8.18 9.24
CA ARG A 20 3.19 8.90 10.50
C ARG A 20 3.09 10.43 10.30
N ALA A 21 3.90 10.99 9.40
CA ALA A 21 3.86 12.42 9.09
C ALA A 21 2.79 12.79 8.04
N ASN A 22 2.30 11.81 7.27
CA ASN A 22 1.36 11.99 6.16
C ASN A 22 0.03 11.25 6.40
N SER A 23 -0.38 11.14 7.67
CA SER A 23 -1.68 10.58 8.06
C SER A 23 -2.77 11.66 7.89
N PRO A 24 -4.03 11.27 7.59
CA PRO A 24 -4.57 9.91 7.45
C PRO A 24 -4.35 9.30 6.05
N CYS A 25 -4.18 7.98 5.98
CA CYS A 25 -4.04 7.23 4.74
C CYS A 25 -5.24 6.27 4.55
N GLU A 26 -5.68 6.12 3.30
CA GLU A 26 -6.76 5.20 2.93
C GLU A 26 -6.23 4.09 2.02
N LEU A 27 -6.78 2.88 2.17
CA LEU A 27 -6.43 1.74 1.34
C LEU A 27 -7.30 1.74 0.07
N VAL A 28 -6.72 2.19 -1.05
CA VAL A 28 -7.43 2.29 -2.34
C VAL A 28 -7.31 1.05 -3.22
N TYR A 29 -6.28 0.22 -3.00
CA TYR A 29 -6.02 -0.97 -3.81
C TYR A 29 -5.37 -2.04 -2.93
N GLN A 30 -5.83 -3.28 -3.08
CA GLN A 30 -5.15 -4.46 -2.57
C GLN A 30 -5.28 -5.60 -3.57
N GLU A 31 -4.24 -6.41 -3.70
CA GLU A 31 -4.28 -7.64 -4.50
C GLU A 31 -3.78 -8.81 -3.65
N LYS A 32 -4.31 -10.00 -3.92
CA LYS A 32 -3.81 -11.23 -3.31
C LYS A 32 -2.62 -11.73 -4.12
N SER A 33 -1.60 -12.21 -3.43
CA SER A 33 -0.46 -12.88 -4.04
C SER A 33 -0.28 -14.23 -3.35
N GLU A 34 0.20 -15.22 -4.10
CA GLU A 34 0.36 -16.59 -3.62
C GLU A 34 1.46 -16.67 -2.56
N ASP A 35 2.59 -16.03 -2.83
CA ASP A 35 3.78 -16.09 -1.99
C ASP A 35 4.39 -14.72 -1.69
N ARG A 36 5.15 -14.65 -0.60
CA ARG A 36 5.88 -13.44 -0.20
C ARG A 36 6.86 -12.94 -1.27
N ALA A 37 7.46 -13.85 -2.04
CA ALA A 37 8.34 -13.51 -3.15
C ALA A 37 7.58 -12.84 -4.30
N SER A 38 6.42 -13.38 -4.68
CA SER A 38 5.55 -12.79 -5.70
C SER A 38 5.03 -11.41 -5.28
N ALA A 39 4.60 -11.27 -4.01
CA ALA A 39 4.18 -10.00 -3.44
C ALA A 39 5.28 -8.93 -3.48
N SER A 40 6.52 -9.30 -3.13
CA SER A 40 7.65 -8.36 -3.12
C SER A 40 8.03 -7.89 -4.53
N LYS A 41 8.00 -8.79 -5.52
CA LYS A 41 8.24 -8.44 -6.94
C LYS A 41 7.17 -7.47 -7.43
N ARG A 42 5.92 -7.78 -7.15
CA ARG A 42 4.76 -6.98 -7.55
C ARG A 42 4.77 -5.60 -6.88
N GLU A 43 5.12 -5.52 -5.60
CA GLU A 43 5.30 -4.25 -4.89
C GLU A 43 6.37 -3.37 -5.56
N TYR A 44 7.49 -3.97 -5.99
CA TYR A 44 8.56 -3.26 -6.69
C TYR A 44 8.10 -2.74 -8.06
N GLU A 45 7.36 -3.54 -8.82
CA GLU A 45 6.76 -3.11 -10.09
C GLU A 45 5.81 -1.93 -9.88
N ILE A 46 4.88 -2.03 -8.93
CA ILE A 46 3.96 -0.94 -8.60
C ILE A 46 4.73 0.30 -8.17
N LYS A 47 5.78 0.15 -7.35
CA LYS A 47 6.61 1.29 -6.92
C LYS A 47 7.22 2.03 -8.11
N LYS A 48 7.69 1.29 -9.11
CA LYS A 48 8.26 1.81 -10.36
C LYS A 48 7.25 2.39 -11.35
N MET A 49 5.98 2.00 -11.27
CA MET A 49 4.95 2.52 -12.17
C MET A 49 4.78 4.04 -12.06
N ASP A 50 4.55 4.65 -13.20
CA ASP A 50 4.16 6.05 -13.30
C ASP A 50 2.78 6.30 -12.69
N LYS A 51 2.50 7.57 -12.37
CA LYS A 51 1.24 8.00 -11.78
C LYS A 51 0.02 7.53 -12.59
N ASN A 52 0.07 7.65 -13.91
CA ASN A 52 -1.04 7.26 -14.80
C ASN A 52 -1.34 5.77 -14.72
N THR A 53 -0.29 4.93 -14.74
CA THR A 53 -0.44 3.48 -14.65
C THR A 53 -0.98 3.04 -13.30
N LYS A 54 -0.57 3.70 -12.20
CA LYS A 54 -1.16 3.48 -10.87
C LYS A 54 -2.64 3.85 -10.82
N LEU A 55 -3.03 4.98 -11.41
CA LEU A 55 -4.43 5.40 -11.45
C LEU A 55 -5.29 4.45 -12.28
N LEU A 56 -4.77 3.93 -13.40
CA LEU A 56 -5.45 2.91 -14.19
C LEU A 56 -5.64 1.62 -13.39
N LEU A 57 -4.60 1.18 -12.67
CA LEU A 57 -4.67 -0.01 -11.81
C LEU A 57 -5.73 0.13 -10.72
N ILE A 58 -5.85 1.31 -10.10
CA ILE A 58 -6.88 1.58 -9.08
C ILE A 58 -8.28 1.59 -9.71
N LYS A 59 -8.44 2.13 -10.93
CA LYS A 59 -9.73 2.18 -11.64
C LYS A 59 -10.18 0.83 -12.19
N SER A 60 -9.25 -0.08 -12.44
CA SER A 60 -9.55 -1.41 -13.01
C SER A 60 -10.05 -2.43 -11.98
N VAL A 61 -10.12 -2.03 -10.70
CA VAL A 61 -10.67 -2.86 -9.60
C VAL A 61 -12.11 -2.48 -9.32
#